data_AF-A0A523B0X6-F1
#
_entry.id   AF-A0A523B0X6-F1
#
_cell.length_a   1.000
_cell.length_b   1.000
_cell.length_c   1.000
_cell.angle_alpha   90.00
_cell.angle_beta   90.00
_cell.angle_gamma   90.00
#
_symmetry.space_group_name_H-M   'P 1'
#
loop_
_entity.id
_entity.type
_entity.pdbx_description
1 polymer ?
#
loop_
_entity_poly.entity_id
_entity_poly.type
_entity_poly.pdbx_seq_one_letter_code
_entity_poly.pdbx_strand_id
1 'polypeptide(L)' 'MEFKYFGKWSAEGVEIKDPGMKKYLRLQPTLSLSSGGRHASKPLGKAEVPIVE' A
#
# COMPACT_ATOMS: atom_id res chain seq x y z
N MET A 1 -15.37 -7.90 -4.71
CA MET A 1 -14.48 -7.33 -5.75
C MET A 1 -13.06 -7.46 -5.22
N GLU A 2 -12.30 -8.40 -5.76
CA GLU A 2 -10.90 -8.62 -5.36
C GLU A 2 -10.03 -7.61 -6.10
N PHE A 3 -9.44 -6.66 -5.37
CA PHE A 3 -8.49 -5.72 -5.96
C PHE A 3 -7.15 -6.44 -6.13
N LYS A 4 -6.71 -6.58 -7.38
CA LYS A 4 -5.42 -7.16 -7.73
C LYS A 4 -4.51 -6.07 -8.27
N TYR A 5 -3.25 -6.06 -7.84
CA TYR A 5 -2.22 -5.29 -8.52
C TYR A 5 -2.11 -5.75 -9.97
N PHE A 6 -2.19 -4.78 -10.89
CA PHE A 6 -2.14 -4.99 -12.34
C PHE A 6 -3.18 -6.01 -12.87
N GLY A 7 -4.26 -6.27 -12.12
CA GLY A 7 -5.26 -7.28 -12.45
C GLY A 7 -4.77 -8.73 -12.37
N LYS A 8 -3.53 -8.96 -11.92
CA LYS A 8 -2.86 -10.28 -11.94
C LYS A 8 -2.45 -10.75 -10.55
N TRP A 9 -2.01 -9.85 -9.67
CA TRP A 9 -1.42 -10.19 -8.39
C TRP A 9 -2.34 -9.80 -7.24
N SER A 10 -2.82 -10.77 -6.46
CA SER A 10 -3.55 -10.48 -5.23
C SER A 10 -2.56 -10.23 -4.08
N ALA A 11 -2.87 -9.27 -3.22
CA ALA A 11 -2.15 -9.05 -1.97
C ALA A 11 -2.79 -9.79 -0.78
N GLU A 12 -3.92 -10.46 -1.00
CA GLU A 12 -4.58 -11.28 0.02
C GLU A 12 -3.70 -12.49 0.35
N GLY A 13 -3.20 -12.54 1.59
CA GLY A 13 -2.26 -13.56 2.07
C GLY A 13 -0.80 -13.08 2.21
N VAL A 14 -0.48 -11.85 1.82
CA VAL A 14 0.84 -11.26 2.10
C VAL A 14 0.85 -10.70 3.52
N GLU A 15 1.64 -11.33 4.39
CA GLU A 15 1.81 -10.91 5.78
C GLU A 15 3.20 -10.34 6.04
N ILE A 16 3.24 -9.25 6.81
CA ILE A 16 4.49 -8.64 7.26
C ILE A 16 4.85 -9.27 8.60
N LYS A 17 5.96 -10.01 8.62
CA LYS A 17 6.46 -10.70 9.83
C LYS A 17 7.02 -9.75 10.88
N ASP A 18 7.58 -8.62 10.44
CA ASP A 18 8.16 -7.63 11.33
C ASP A 18 7.10 -6.66 11.89
N PRO A 19 6.92 -6.57 13.22
CA PRO A 19 5.91 -5.71 13.82
C PRO A 19 6.20 -4.22 13.65
N GLY A 20 7.48 -3.83 13.52
CA GLY A 20 7.89 -2.44 13.31
C GLY A 20 7.50 -1.95 11.92
N MET A 21 7.70 -2.77 10.90
CA MET A 21 7.37 -2.45 9.50
C MET A 21 5.88 -2.53 9.21
N LYS A 22 5.11 -3.33 9.95
CA LYS A 22 3.67 -3.49 9.74
C LYS A 22 2.89 -2.18 9.75
N LYS A 23 3.39 -1.16 10.48
CA LYS A 23 2.78 0.17 10.56
C LYS A 23 3.15 1.09 9.40
N TYR A 24 4.22 0.79 8.67
CA TYR A 24 4.75 1.64 7.60
C TYR A 24 4.53 1.07 6.19
N LEU A 25 4.23 -0.22 6.09
CA LEU A 25 4.03 -0.93 4.83
C LEU A 25 2.55 -1.18 4.58
N ARG A 26 1.99 -0.49 3.59
CA ARG A 26 0.62 -0.74 3.12
C ARG A 26 0.66 -1.67 1.90
N LEU A 27 0.05 -2.85 2.04
CA LEU A 27 0.01 -3.87 0.99
C LEU A 27 -1.27 -3.84 0.16
N GLN A 28 -2.34 -3.21 0.66
CA GLN A 28 -3.64 -3.24 0.00
C GLN A 28 -3.62 -2.46 -1.33
N PRO A 29 -3.99 -3.10 -2.45
CA PRO A 29 -4.10 -2.42 -3.73
C PRO A 29 -5.28 -1.44 -3.73
N THR A 30 -5.04 -0.25 -4.27
CA THR A 30 -6.06 0.76 -4.54
C THR A 30 -6.51 0.69 -6.01
N LEU A 31 -7.68 1.28 -6.31
CA LEU A 31 -8.23 1.36 -7.67
C LEU A 31 -7.26 2.01 -8.68
N SER A 32 -6.49 3.00 -8.22
CA SER A 32 -5.39 3.61 -8.96
C SER A 32 -4.08 3.31 -8.26
N LEU A 33 -3.04 3.01 -9.04
CA LEU A 33 -1.66 2.85 -8.57
C LEU A 33 -1.00 4.19 -8.24
N SER A 34 -1.60 5.31 -8.64
CA SER A 34 -1.13 6.64 -8.28
C SER A 34 -2.26 7.46 -7.67
N SER A 35 -2.01 7.96 -6.47
CA SER A 35 -2.91 8.78 -5.67
C SER A 35 -2.59 10.29 -5.76
N GLY A 36 -1.69 10.68 -6.68
CA GLY A 36 -1.38 12.08 -6.97
C GLY A 36 -0.42 12.75 -5.98
N GLY A 37 0.34 11.98 -5.20
CA GLY A 37 1.54 12.46 -4.48
C GLY A 37 1.29 13.40 -3.30
N ARG A 38 0.05 13.53 -2.81
CA ARG A 38 -0.34 14.43 -1.71
C ARG A 38 -0.08 13.88 -0.30
N HIS A 39 0.97 13.07 -0.15
CA HIS A 39 1.26 12.34 1.11
C HIS A 39 2.46 12.89 1.87
N ALA A 40 3.25 13.75 1.24
CA ALA A 40 4.42 14.36 1.85
C ALA A 40 4.08 15.53 2.80
N SER A 41 2.82 16.01 2.79
CA SER A 41 2.41 17.17 3.58
C SER A 41 2.28 16.87 5.08
N LYS A 42 2.18 15.58 5.47
CA LYS A 42 2.08 15.15 6.86
C LYS A 42 3.28 14.27 7.21
N PRO A 43 3.81 14.34 8.45
CA PRO A 43 4.84 13.42 8.89
C PRO A 43 4.32 11.99 8.77
N LEU A 44 5.10 11.13 8.10
CA LEU A 44 4.77 9.73 7.83
C LEU A 44 3.53 9.51 6.94
N GLY A 45 2.99 10.52 6.26
CA GLY A 45 1.85 10.32 5.34
C GLY A 45 2.15 9.33 4.20
N LYS A 46 3.44 9.18 3.83
CA LYS A 46 3.89 8.17 2.85
C LYS A 46 3.66 6.72 3.29
N ALA A 47 3.54 6.47 4.60
CA ALA A 47 3.22 5.14 5.13
C ALA A 47 1.78 4.70 4.80
N GLU A 48 0.89 5.66 4.55
CA GLU A 48 -0.49 5.39 4.17
C GLU A 48 -0.62 5.05 2.68
N VAL A 49 0.47 5.12 1.91
CA VAL A 49 0.50 4.85 0.48
C VAL A 49 0.86 3.38 0.24
N PRO A 50 0.20 2.69 -0.71
CA PRO A 50 0.60 1.34 -1.10
C PRO A 50 2.07 1.31 -1.54
N ILE A 51 2.83 0.28 -1.16
CA ILE A 51 4.27 0.18 -1.49
C ILE A 51 4.57 0.17 -3.01
N VAL A 52 3.57 -0.11 -3.84
CA VAL A 52 3.71 -0.20 -5.30
C VAL A 52 3.62 1.17 -5.99
N GLU A 53 3.00 2.16 -5.34
CA GLU A 53 2.92 3.55 -5.85
C GLU A 53 4.29 4.24 -5.82
#